data_AF-W2PQH9-F1
#
_entry.id   AF-W2PQH9-F1
#
_cell.length_a   1.000
_cell.length_b   1.000
_cell.length_c   1.000
_cell.angle_alpha   90.00
_cell.angle_beta   90.00
_cell.angle_gamma   90.00
#
_symmetry.space_group_name_H-M   'P 1'
#
loop_
_entity.id
_entity.type
_entity.pdbx_description
1 polymer ?
#
loop_
_entity_poly.entity_id
_entity_poly.type
_entity_poly.pdbx_seq_one_letter_code
_entity_poly.pdbx_strand_id
1 'polypeptide(L)'
;MKAHSDTSAGSGDASEDSEWGPDSEEECSCSNEIQTSDSEVDEDPNTVATSINLNDGGLRELVTRLIQEDPCNKKCLKGKAMELEQFLCSLSQMTSGEKKQSIIMTLVVLKKKKTDTVLRHRDHGLREQFNLFLSLIGQVCRTAWCKCYGISTATVTRYRKRINDGIFSVKAHGNLLNQKASAVDLRWLVSWFKRFAVSVGDVVSVRVRRKETKEGEIKMYYSNAEYTLLPAYFTWDQLYTKMHNYVEEIALRVREPRSSTFRQYLTKLCSTIRIRSPRSNM
;
A
#
# COMPACT_ATOMS: atom_id res chain seq x y z
N MET A 1 73.51 -32.56 11.33
CA MET A 1 74.78 -32.20 10.67
C MET A 1 74.47 -31.61 9.30
N LYS A 2 75.39 -30.81 8.77
CA LYS A 2 75.20 -29.62 7.93
C LYS A 2 75.74 -29.85 6.50
N ALA A 3 75.13 -29.20 5.51
CA ALA A 3 75.66 -28.62 4.24
C ALA A 3 74.50 -28.59 3.20
N HIS A 4 73.98 -27.45 2.69
CA HIS A 4 74.55 -26.39 1.82
C HIS A 4 75.19 -26.98 0.54
N SER A 5 74.98 -26.51 -0.69
CA SER A 5 74.65 -25.15 -1.20
C SER A 5 74.46 -25.18 -2.74
N ASP A 6 73.62 -24.26 -3.24
CA ASP A 6 73.68 -23.40 -4.46
C ASP A 6 73.80 -24.05 -5.88
N THR A 7 73.22 -23.53 -6.98
CA THR A 7 73.36 -22.16 -7.54
C THR A 7 72.38 -21.89 -8.72
N SER A 8 71.71 -20.71 -8.74
CA SER A 8 71.48 -19.73 -9.86
C SER A 8 70.82 -20.18 -11.21
N ALA A 9 70.09 -19.41 -12.04
CA ALA A 9 69.56 -18.04 -12.13
C ALA A 9 68.57 -17.94 -13.32
N GLY A 10 67.76 -16.86 -13.36
CA GLY A 10 67.10 -16.30 -14.55
C GLY A 10 65.67 -15.80 -14.23
N SER A 11 65.44 -14.54 -13.79
CA SER A 11 65.24 -13.28 -14.57
C SER A 11 63.98 -13.30 -15.45
N GLY A 12 63.02 -12.35 -15.45
CA GLY A 12 62.86 -11.02 -14.84
C GLY A 12 61.37 -10.71 -14.56
N ASP A 13 61.03 -9.73 -13.70
CA ASP A 13 60.75 -8.30 -14.02
C ASP A 13 59.76 -8.12 -15.20
N ALA A 14 58.69 -7.31 -15.16
CA ALA A 14 58.26 -6.19 -14.30
C ALA A 14 56.72 -6.04 -14.43
N SER A 15 55.99 -5.63 -13.37
CA SER A 15 55.47 -4.26 -13.16
C SER A 15 54.43 -3.81 -14.20
N GLU A 16 53.19 -3.57 -13.78
CA GLU A 16 52.66 -2.21 -13.59
C GLU A 16 51.18 -2.20 -13.16
N ASP A 17 50.94 -1.41 -12.11
CA ASP A 17 49.66 -0.94 -11.62
C ASP A 17 48.95 -0.02 -12.64
N SER A 18 47.63 0.04 -12.59
CA SER A 18 46.84 1.19 -13.05
C SER A 18 45.49 1.13 -12.31
N GLU A 19 45.36 1.79 -11.17
CA GLU A 19 45.10 3.23 -10.97
C GLU A 19 43.75 3.67 -11.58
N TRP A 20 42.85 4.06 -10.68
CA TRP A 20 41.53 4.60 -10.98
C TRP A 20 41.62 6.09 -11.32
N GLY A 21 40.88 6.55 -12.33
CA GLY A 21 40.66 7.98 -12.61
C GLY A 21 39.28 8.25 -13.25
N PRO A 22 38.61 9.38 -12.94
CA PRO A 22 37.19 9.63 -13.24
C PRO A 22 36.92 10.52 -14.47
N ASP A 23 35.63 10.53 -14.85
CA ASP A 23 34.82 11.48 -15.63
C ASP A 23 35.25 11.92 -17.04
N SER A 24 34.33 11.71 -18.00
CA SER A 24 34.16 12.58 -19.16
C SER A 24 32.67 12.82 -19.41
N GLU A 25 32.31 14.09 -19.30
CA GLU A 25 31.04 14.68 -19.65
C GLU A 25 31.14 15.21 -21.07
N GLU A 26 30.31 14.70 -21.99
CA GLU A 26 29.94 15.40 -23.22
C GLU A 26 28.45 15.16 -23.52
N GLU A 27 27.72 16.27 -23.60
CA GLU A 27 26.39 16.36 -24.18
C GLU A 27 26.45 16.09 -25.70
N CYS A 28 25.53 15.30 -26.26
CA CYS A 28 24.61 15.84 -27.28
C CYS A 28 23.51 14.87 -27.75
N SER A 29 22.30 15.44 -27.74
CA SER A 29 21.24 15.37 -28.77
C SER A 29 20.34 14.13 -28.93
N CYS A 30 19.05 14.40 -28.80
CA CYS A 30 17.90 13.51 -28.81
C CYS A 30 17.61 12.87 -30.18
N SER A 31 17.14 11.62 -30.19
CA SER A 31 16.05 11.15 -31.07
C SER A 31 15.53 9.76 -30.67
N ASN A 32 14.42 9.80 -29.93
CA ASN A 32 13.22 8.95 -29.91
C ASN A 32 13.16 7.49 -30.47
N GLU A 33 12.48 6.69 -29.64
CA GLU A 33 11.65 5.49 -29.90
C GLU A 33 12.38 4.14 -30.02
N ILE A 34 12.37 3.37 -28.93
CA ILE A 34 11.45 2.24 -28.69
C ILE A 34 11.88 1.67 -27.32
N GLN A 35 11.08 1.92 -26.27
CA GLN A 35 11.24 1.22 -25.00
C GLN A 35 10.03 0.29 -24.83
N THR A 36 10.25 -0.96 -25.19
CA THR A 36 9.57 -2.11 -24.58
C THR A 36 9.75 -2.03 -23.08
N SER A 37 8.75 -1.49 -22.38
CA SER A 37 8.74 -1.48 -20.91
C SER A 37 8.36 -2.87 -20.43
N ASP A 38 9.34 -3.59 -19.90
CA ASP A 38 9.11 -4.78 -19.09
C ASP A 38 8.15 -4.44 -17.96
N SER A 39 6.94 -4.99 -18.07
CA SER A 39 5.90 -4.85 -17.07
C SER A 39 6.22 -5.69 -15.84
N GLU A 40 7.00 -5.12 -14.91
CA GLU A 40 7.01 -5.61 -13.52
C GLU A 40 5.64 -5.29 -12.91
N VAL A 41 4.89 -6.35 -12.64
CA VAL A 41 3.54 -6.32 -12.07
C VAL A 41 3.63 -5.73 -10.65
N ASP A 42 3.34 -4.45 -10.54
CA ASP A 42 3.36 -3.70 -9.28
C ASP A 42 2.11 -4.06 -8.46
N GLU A 43 2.11 -5.23 -7.81
CA GLU A 43 1.07 -5.59 -6.86
C GLU A 43 1.13 -4.69 -5.62
N ASP A 44 0.13 -3.81 -5.51
CA ASP A 44 -0.08 -2.87 -4.42
C ASP A 44 0.05 -3.54 -3.03
N PRO A 45 1.07 -3.17 -2.23
CA PRO A 45 1.26 -3.69 -0.88
C PRO A 45 0.23 -3.17 0.15
N ASN A 46 -0.76 -2.35 -0.26
CA ASN A 46 -1.85 -1.93 0.64
C ASN A 46 -2.76 -3.07 1.12
N THR A 47 -2.57 -4.31 0.68
CA THR A 47 -3.45 -5.43 1.07
C THR A 47 -3.22 -5.95 2.49
N VAL A 48 -2.20 -5.53 3.23
CA VAL A 48 -1.99 -5.99 4.62
C VAL A 48 -1.24 -4.96 5.45
N ALA A 49 -1.83 -3.80 5.63
CA ALA A 49 -1.73 -3.15 6.95
C ALA A 49 -3.01 -3.55 7.69
N THR A 50 -3.04 -4.78 8.21
CA THR A 50 -4.11 -5.21 9.13
C THR A 50 -4.15 -4.17 10.23
N SER A 51 -5.14 -3.30 10.19
CA SER A 51 -5.28 -2.21 11.15
C SER A 51 -5.57 -2.86 12.50
N ILE A 52 -4.54 -2.99 13.32
CA ILE A 52 -4.63 -3.46 14.70
C ILE A 52 -5.38 -2.37 15.48
N ASN A 53 -6.71 -2.46 15.46
CA ASN A 53 -7.59 -1.63 16.28
C ASN A 53 -7.83 -2.42 17.57
N LEU A 54 -7.07 -2.10 18.62
CA LEU A 54 -7.12 -2.83 19.89
C LEU A 54 -7.66 -1.91 20.99
N ASN A 55 -8.69 -2.41 21.68
CA ASN A 55 -9.06 -1.90 23.00
C ASN A 55 -7.96 -2.27 24.02
N ASP A 56 -7.90 -1.58 25.16
CA ASP A 56 -6.86 -1.75 26.20
C ASP A 56 -6.61 -3.21 26.60
N GLY A 57 -7.68 -4.02 26.74
CA GLY A 57 -7.58 -5.46 27.02
C GLY A 57 -6.90 -6.27 25.90
N GLY A 58 -7.22 -5.97 24.64
CA GLY A 58 -6.61 -6.63 23.48
C GLY A 58 -5.15 -6.24 23.26
N LEU A 59 -4.75 -5.05 23.73
CA LEU A 59 -3.37 -4.57 23.67
C LEU A 59 -2.46 -5.39 24.59
N ARG A 60 -2.86 -5.61 25.85
CA ARG A 60 -2.09 -6.43 26.81
C ARG A 60 -1.93 -7.88 26.36
N GLU A 61 -2.98 -8.47 25.79
CA GLU A 61 -2.91 -9.81 25.21
C GLU A 61 -1.93 -9.88 24.03
N LEU A 62 -1.95 -8.88 23.15
CA LEU A 62 -1.02 -8.82 22.02
C LEU A 62 0.44 -8.69 22.50
N VAL A 63 0.71 -7.82 23.48
CA VAL A 63 2.04 -7.65 24.09
C VAL A 63 2.53 -8.99 24.67
N THR A 64 1.68 -9.66 25.43
CA THR A 64 2.00 -10.96 26.06
C THR A 64 2.30 -12.01 24.99
N ARG A 65 1.50 -12.08 23.93
CA ARG A 65 1.68 -13.00 22.81
C ARG A 65 2.98 -12.75 22.07
N LEU A 66 3.29 -11.49 21.76
CA LEU A 66 4.54 -11.11 21.06
C LEU A 66 5.78 -11.48 21.86
N ILE A 67 5.74 -11.35 23.19
CA ILE A 67 6.86 -11.70 24.07
C ILE A 67 6.98 -13.23 24.22
N GLN A 68 5.87 -13.96 24.38
CA GLN A 68 5.87 -15.41 24.55
C GLN A 68 6.25 -16.14 23.25
N GLU A 69 5.74 -15.69 22.12
CA GLU A 69 6.03 -16.25 20.80
C GLU A 69 7.27 -15.66 20.14
N ASP A 70 8.14 -14.93 20.88
CA ASP A 70 9.38 -14.39 20.32
C ASP A 70 10.30 -15.58 19.93
N PRO A 71 10.49 -15.86 18.63
CA PRO A 71 11.32 -16.99 18.20
C PRO A 71 12.81 -16.64 18.30
N CYS A 72 13.16 -15.44 18.79
CA CYS A 72 14.52 -15.01 18.98
C CYS A 72 15.17 -15.75 20.15
N ASN A 73 16.28 -16.47 19.88
CA ASN A 73 17.09 -17.09 20.93
C ASN A 73 17.58 -16.08 21.98
N LYS A 74 17.79 -14.83 21.58
CA LYS A 74 18.20 -13.73 22.49
C LYS A 74 17.02 -13.12 23.26
N LYS A 75 15.78 -13.56 22.99
CA LYS A 75 14.53 -13.05 23.58
C LYS A 75 14.48 -11.52 23.59
N CYS A 76 14.60 -10.93 22.40
CA CYS A 76 14.83 -9.49 22.23
C CYS A 76 13.69 -8.59 22.73
N LEU A 77 12.50 -9.16 22.94
CA LEU A 77 11.34 -8.48 23.52
C LEU A 77 11.15 -8.75 25.03
N LYS A 78 11.90 -9.69 25.63
CA LYS A 78 11.74 -10.04 27.05
C LYS A 78 12.13 -8.86 27.94
N GLY A 79 11.27 -8.52 28.90
CA GLY A 79 11.47 -7.41 29.83
C GLY A 79 11.12 -6.03 29.28
N LYS A 80 10.61 -5.94 28.04
CA LYS A 80 10.26 -4.66 27.38
C LYS A 80 8.75 -4.48 27.19
N ALA A 81 7.96 -4.97 28.15
CA ALA A 81 6.51 -5.02 28.02
C ALA A 81 5.89 -3.62 27.95
N MET A 82 6.35 -2.68 28.78
CA MET A 82 5.83 -1.32 28.80
C MET A 82 6.18 -0.55 27.53
N GLU A 83 7.42 -0.65 27.05
CA GLU A 83 7.86 0.00 25.82
C GLU A 83 7.14 -0.57 24.60
N LEU A 84 6.89 -1.89 24.60
CA LEU A 84 6.11 -2.55 23.56
C LEU A 84 4.64 -2.12 23.59
N GLU A 85 4.04 -1.99 24.76
CA GLU A 85 2.67 -1.48 24.95
C GLU A 85 2.56 -0.04 24.41
N GLN A 86 3.49 0.85 24.78
CA GLN A 86 3.54 2.23 24.30
C GLN A 86 3.74 2.31 22.78
N PHE A 87 4.63 1.50 22.24
CA PHE A 87 4.88 1.44 20.80
C PHE A 87 3.64 0.98 20.03
N LEU A 88 2.99 -0.10 20.48
CA LEU A 88 1.78 -0.64 19.83
C LEU A 88 0.58 0.29 19.97
N CYS A 89 0.45 0.99 21.11
CA CYS A 89 -0.56 2.04 21.29
C CYS A 89 -0.34 3.22 20.34
N SER A 90 0.91 3.64 20.15
CA SER A 90 1.25 4.68 19.17
C SER A 90 0.97 4.21 17.74
N LEU A 91 1.29 2.95 17.43
CA LEU A 91 0.97 2.37 16.13
C LEU A 91 -0.54 2.28 15.89
N SER A 92 -1.36 1.90 16.87
CA SER A 92 -2.81 1.73 16.65
C SER A 92 -3.48 3.04 16.24
N GLN A 93 -2.96 4.18 16.71
CA GLN A 93 -3.44 5.52 16.38
C GLN A 93 -3.03 6.00 14.99
N MET A 94 -2.00 5.39 14.37
CA MET A 94 -1.53 5.75 13.04
C MET A 94 -2.43 5.19 11.92
N THR A 95 -2.70 6.04 10.93
CA THR A 95 -3.27 5.62 9.63
C THR A 95 -2.34 4.63 8.91
N SER A 96 -2.88 3.91 7.92
CA SER A 96 -2.05 3.00 7.10
C SER A 96 -0.89 3.73 6.40
N GLY A 97 -1.12 4.96 5.95
CA GLY A 97 -0.09 5.80 5.33
C GLY A 97 1.02 6.18 6.31
N GLU A 98 0.66 6.62 7.52
CA GLU A 98 1.64 6.97 8.57
C GLU A 98 2.43 5.74 9.04
N LYS A 99 1.79 4.58 9.19
CA LYS A 99 2.47 3.31 9.50
C LYS A 99 3.50 2.97 8.44
N LYS A 100 3.12 3.05 7.16
CA LYS A 100 4.02 2.82 6.03
C LYS A 100 5.20 3.80 6.06
N GLN A 101 4.95 5.08 6.32
CA GLN A 101 6.01 6.08 6.39
C GLN A 101 6.94 5.84 7.59
N SER A 102 6.40 5.46 8.76
CA SER A 102 7.17 5.06 9.94
C SER A 102 8.12 3.91 9.61
N ILE A 103 7.59 2.83 9.00
CA ILE A 103 8.35 1.67 8.55
C ILE A 103 9.49 2.07 7.60
N ILE A 104 9.17 2.84 6.55
CA ILE A 104 10.15 3.23 5.54
C ILE A 104 11.23 4.12 6.16
N MET A 105 10.85 5.11 6.97
CA MET A 105 11.79 6.02 7.63
C MET A 105 12.75 5.25 8.55
N THR A 106 12.23 4.32 9.36
CA THR A 106 13.08 3.46 10.19
C THR A 106 14.06 2.65 9.34
N LEU A 107 13.61 2.05 8.23
CA LEU A 107 14.50 1.29 7.34
C LEU A 107 15.57 2.17 6.68
N VAL A 108 15.24 3.40 6.27
CA VAL A 108 16.19 4.36 5.68
C VAL A 108 17.25 4.75 6.70
N VAL A 109 16.86 5.12 7.91
CA VAL A 109 17.79 5.47 9.00
C VAL A 109 18.72 4.30 9.29
N LEU A 110 18.19 3.08 9.34
CA LEU A 110 18.99 1.88 9.59
C LEU A 110 19.93 1.52 8.45
N LYS A 111 19.57 1.83 7.20
CA LYS A 111 20.48 1.69 6.06
C LYS A 111 21.59 2.74 6.06
N LYS A 112 21.29 3.99 6.43
CA LYS A 112 22.27 5.06 6.53
C LYS A 112 23.24 4.85 7.71
N LYS A 113 22.74 4.29 8.81
CA LYS A 113 23.53 3.91 9.99
C LYS A 113 24.33 2.63 9.69
N LYS A 114 25.36 2.72 8.83
CA LYS A 114 26.34 1.66 8.53
C LYS A 114 27.25 1.32 9.73
N THR A 115 26.68 1.13 10.92
CA THR A 115 27.45 0.75 12.12
C THR A 115 27.00 -0.66 12.52
N ASP A 116 27.90 -1.62 12.37
CA ASP A 116 27.78 -3.06 12.66
C ASP A 116 26.99 -3.94 11.67
N THR A 117 27.26 -3.82 10.37
CA THR A 117 27.10 -4.99 9.49
C THR A 117 28.17 -6.02 9.86
N VAL A 118 27.82 -6.97 10.72
CA VAL A 118 28.64 -8.17 10.90
C VAL A 118 28.58 -8.96 9.60
N LEU A 119 29.66 -8.92 8.83
CA LEU A 119 29.88 -9.82 7.71
C LEU A 119 29.95 -11.23 8.29
N ARG A 120 28.93 -12.06 8.03
CA ARG A 120 29.00 -13.48 8.36
C ARG A 120 29.37 -14.27 7.12
N HIS A 121 30.45 -15.03 7.21
CA HIS A 121 30.73 -16.11 6.29
C HIS A 121 29.78 -17.27 6.59
N ARG A 122 29.05 -17.70 5.57
CA ARG A 122 28.56 -19.07 5.47
C ARG A 122 28.72 -19.47 4.02
N ASP A 123 29.77 -20.24 3.77
CA ASP A 123 30.21 -21.03 2.61
C ASP A 123 30.04 -20.49 1.18
N HIS A 124 29.13 -19.54 0.88
CA HIS A 124 28.88 -19.03 -0.47
C HIS A 124 28.45 -17.54 -0.55
N GLY A 125 28.74 -16.70 0.45
CA GLY A 125 28.65 -15.24 0.24
C GLY A 125 28.53 -14.38 1.50
N LEU A 126 28.92 -13.11 1.36
CA LEU A 126 28.74 -12.07 2.36
C LEU A 126 27.26 -11.72 2.48
N ARG A 127 26.66 -11.90 3.66
CA ARG A 127 25.31 -11.37 3.95
C ARG A 127 25.39 -10.27 5.00
N GLU A 128 24.87 -9.10 4.65
CA GLU A 128 24.66 -8.00 5.59
C GLU A 128 23.59 -8.39 6.63
N GLN A 129 24.01 -8.65 7.87
CA GLN A 129 23.05 -8.76 8.98
C GLN A 129 22.72 -7.36 9.50
N PHE A 130 21.48 -6.93 9.29
CA PHE A 130 20.98 -5.66 9.83
C PHE A 130 20.49 -5.83 11.27
N ASN A 131 20.92 -4.91 12.12
CA ASN A 131 20.28 -4.63 13.38
C ASN A 131 19.00 -3.83 13.08
N LEU A 132 17.83 -4.45 13.25
CA LEU A 132 16.56 -3.73 13.16
C LEU A 132 16.26 -3.07 14.49
N PHE A 133 15.70 -1.87 14.44
CA PHE A 133 15.32 -1.13 15.63
C PHE A 133 13.83 -0.81 15.59
N LEU A 134 13.19 -0.93 16.74
CA LEU A 134 11.85 -0.40 16.98
C LEU A 134 11.98 0.84 17.85
N SER A 135 11.19 1.87 17.54
CA SER A 135 11.07 3.04 18.41
C SER A 135 10.67 2.61 19.82
N LEU A 136 11.23 3.25 20.85
CA LEU A 136 11.03 2.96 22.29
C LEU A 136 11.62 1.63 22.80
N ILE A 137 11.81 0.63 21.94
CA ILE A 137 12.26 -0.73 22.33
C ILE A 137 13.76 -0.95 22.04
N GLY A 138 14.28 -0.32 20.98
CA GLY A 138 15.65 -0.49 20.53
C GLY A 138 15.85 -1.69 19.60
N GLN A 139 17.02 -2.32 19.67
CA GLN A 139 17.42 -3.39 18.76
C GLN A 139 16.58 -4.66 18.94
N VAL A 140 16.08 -5.19 17.83
CA VAL A 140 15.25 -6.41 17.76
C VAL A 140 15.63 -7.27 16.56
N CYS A 141 15.24 -8.55 16.59
CA CYS A 141 15.43 -9.44 15.44
C CYS A 141 14.45 -9.11 14.30
N ARG A 142 14.74 -9.61 13.09
CA ARG A 142 13.87 -9.42 11.92
C ARG A 142 12.43 -9.88 12.16
N THR A 143 12.28 -11.04 12.79
CA THR A 143 10.98 -11.65 13.03
C THR A 143 10.14 -10.82 14.00
N ALA A 144 10.73 -10.41 15.13
CA ALA A 144 10.06 -9.54 16.10
C ALA A 144 9.65 -8.21 15.48
N TRP A 145 10.55 -7.57 14.72
CA TRP A 145 10.25 -6.32 14.03
C TRP A 145 9.06 -6.44 13.07
N CYS A 146 9.03 -7.52 12.27
CA CYS A 146 7.94 -7.81 11.35
C CYS A 146 6.62 -8.05 12.08
N LYS A 147 6.63 -8.85 13.16
CA LYS A 147 5.44 -9.13 13.97
C LYS A 147 4.89 -7.85 14.64
N CYS A 148 5.75 -7.00 15.19
CA CYS A 148 5.35 -5.75 15.84
C CYS A 148 4.67 -4.75 14.87
N TYR A 149 5.15 -4.66 13.62
CA TYR A 149 4.52 -3.84 12.59
C TYR A 149 3.36 -4.54 11.84
N GLY A 150 3.13 -5.82 12.08
CA GLY A 150 2.12 -6.61 11.38
C GLY A 150 2.40 -6.82 9.89
N ILE A 151 3.68 -6.88 9.49
CA ILE A 151 4.09 -7.01 8.09
C ILE A 151 4.92 -8.28 7.85
N SER A 152 4.94 -8.75 6.59
CA SER A 152 5.75 -9.89 6.19
C SER A 152 7.22 -9.51 5.94
N THR A 153 8.11 -10.50 6.02
CA THR A 153 9.52 -10.35 5.65
C THR A 153 9.71 -9.97 4.19
N ALA A 154 8.80 -10.39 3.30
CA ALA A 154 8.77 -10.00 1.89
C ALA A 154 8.52 -8.50 1.72
N THR A 155 7.59 -7.92 2.49
CA THR A 155 7.34 -6.47 2.47
C THR A 155 8.57 -5.66 2.87
N VAL A 156 9.32 -6.10 3.89
CA VAL A 156 10.60 -5.47 4.25
C VAL A 156 11.61 -5.51 3.11
N THR A 157 11.67 -6.63 2.39
CA THR A 157 12.58 -6.81 1.25
C THR A 157 12.22 -5.88 0.10
N ARG A 158 10.92 -5.74 -0.21
CA ARG A 158 10.42 -4.79 -1.21
C ARG A 158 10.74 -3.35 -0.84
N TYR A 159 10.49 -2.93 0.40
CA TYR A 159 10.84 -1.59 0.86
C TYR A 159 12.34 -1.32 0.79
N ARG A 160 13.18 -2.31 1.08
CA ARG A 160 14.64 -2.17 0.90
C ARG A 160 15.06 -1.99 -0.55
N LYS A 161 14.51 -2.77 -1.50
CA LYS A 161 14.78 -2.59 -2.94
C LYS A 161 14.49 -1.15 -3.34
N ARG A 162 13.29 -0.66 -3.01
CA ARG A 162 12.87 0.72 -3.27
C ARG A 162 13.77 1.78 -2.64
N ILE A 163 14.20 1.59 -1.39
CA ILE A 163 15.12 2.53 -0.72
C ILE A 163 16.48 2.54 -1.42
N ASN A 164 16.99 1.39 -1.88
CA ASN A 164 18.21 1.32 -2.67
C ASN A 164 18.06 2.04 -4.02
N ASP A 165 16.86 1.99 -4.61
CA ASP A 165 16.52 2.72 -5.84
C ASP A 165 16.29 4.23 -5.59
N GLY A 166 16.56 4.73 -4.37
CA GLY A 166 16.39 6.15 -3.99
C GLY A 166 14.96 6.55 -3.64
N ILE A 167 14.03 5.60 -3.60
CA ILE A 167 12.59 5.85 -3.40
C ILE A 167 12.22 5.66 -1.92
N PHE A 168 12.23 6.74 -1.15
CA PHE A 168 11.90 6.73 0.30
C PHE A 168 10.53 7.35 0.66
N SER A 169 9.85 7.96 -0.31
CA SER A 169 8.51 8.52 -0.13
C SER A 169 7.62 8.02 -1.26
N VAL A 170 6.47 7.45 -0.90
CA VAL A 170 5.51 6.96 -1.89
C VAL A 170 4.44 8.03 -2.04
N LYS A 171 4.28 8.59 -3.25
CA LYS A 171 3.09 9.39 -3.56
C LYS A 171 1.87 8.56 -3.20
N ALA A 172 0.89 9.15 -2.50
CA ALA A 172 -0.37 8.48 -2.25
C ALA A 172 -0.88 7.96 -3.60
N HIS A 173 -1.06 6.65 -3.73
CA HIS A 173 -1.67 6.09 -4.92
C HIS A 173 -3.11 6.57 -4.89
N GLY A 174 -3.39 7.70 -5.54
CA GLY A 174 -4.74 8.00 -5.97
C GLY A 174 -5.15 6.78 -6.78
N ASN A 175 -6.27 6.16 -6.45
CA ASN A 175 -6.79 4.97 -7.13
C ASN A 175 -7.23 5.29 -8.59
N LEU A 176 -6.49 6.19 -9.25
CA LEU A 176 -6.68 6.78 -10.57
C LEU A 176 -6.15 5.86 -11.68
N LEU A 177 -5.30 4.88 -11.35
CA LEU A 177 -4.60 4.02 -12.32
C LEU A 177 -4.82 2.52 -12.11
N ASN A 178 -5.98 2.10 -11.58
CA ASN A 178 -6.35 0.70 -11.75
C ASN A 178 -6.74 0.49 -13.23
N GLN A 179 -5.78 0.12 -14.08
CA GLN A 179 -6.01 -0.19 -15.49
C GLN A 179 -6.99 -1.37 -15.70
N LYS A 180 -7.34 -2.15 -14.66
CA LYS A 180 -8.45 -3.13 -14.75
C LYS A 180 -9.83 -2.51 -14.53
N ALA A 181 -9.90 -1.29 -13.99
CA ALA A 181 -11.15 -0.55 -13.83
C ALA A 181 -11.60 0.14 -15.12
N SER A 182 -10.69 0.45 -16.05
CA SER A 182 -11.04 0.95 -17.40
C SER A 182 -11.72 -0.10 -18.29
N ALA A 183 -11.86 -1.34 -17.82
CA ALA A 183 -12.53 -2.42 -18.55
C ALA A 183 -14.00 -2.60 -18.19
N VAL A 184 -14.53 -1.90 -17.17
CA VAL A 184 -15.97 -1.93 -16.87
C VAL A 184 -16.68 -0.96 -17.82
N ASP A 185 -17.68 -1.44 -18.57
CA ASP A 185 -18.50 -0.57 -19.41
C ASP A 185 -19.45 0.27 -18.53
N LEU A 186 -18.95 1.44 -18.13
CA LEU A 186 -19.68 2.40 -17.32
C LEU A 186 -20.90 2.98 -18.05
N ARG A 187 -20.86 3.07 -19.39
CA ARG A 187 -22.00 3.59 -20.17
C ARG A 187 -23.16 2.62 -20.11
N TRP A 188 -22.89 1.33 -20.33
CA TRP A 188 -23.88 0.28 -20.18
C TRP A 188 -24.42 0.23 -18.75
N LEU A 189 -23.54 0.25 -17.74
CA LEU A 189 -23.94 0.15 -16.33
C LEU A 189 -24.89 1.29 -15.91
N VAL A 190 -24.58 2.52 -16.32
CA VAL A 190 -25.43 3.69 -16.05
C VAL A 190 -26.74 3.59 -16.82
N SER A 191 -26.72 3.13 -18.07
CA SER A 191 -27.93 2.94 -18.88
C SER A 191 -28.87 1.91 -18.27
N TRP A 192 -28.33 0.74 -17.88
CA TRP A 192 -29.07 -0.30 -17.18
C TRP A 192 -29.68 0.25 -15.88
N PHE A 193 -28.88 0.93 -15.05
CA PHE A 193 -29.37 1.42 -13.76
C PHE A 193 -30.46 2.49 -13.91
N LYS A 194 -30.36 3.37 -14.90
CA LYS A 194 -31.42 4.34 -15.22
C LYS A 194 -32.70 3.64 -15.67
N ARG A 195 -32.61 2.66 -16.58
CA ARG A 195 -33.78 1.88 -17.02
C ARG A 195 -34.43 1.13 -15.87
N PHE A 196 -33.60 0.51 -15.02
CA PHE A 196 -34.07 -0.14 -13.81
C PHE A 196 -34.78 0.85 -12.89
N ALA A 197 -34.18 2.01 -12.61
CA ALA A 197 -34.77 3.01 -11.73
C ALA A 197 -36.10 3.58 -12.25
N VAL A 198 -36.25 3.77 -13.56
CA VAL A 198 -37.54 4.16 -14.17
C VAL A 198 -38.60 3.08 -13.99
N SER A 199 -38.21 1.79 -14.00
CA SER A 199 -39.16 0.69 -13.87
C SER A 199 -39.67 0.45 -12.44
N VAL A 200 -38.88 0.77 -11.41
CA VAL A 200 -39.23 0.46 -10.01
C VAL A 200 -39.28 1.68 -9.08
N GLY A 201 -38.79 2.83 -9.52
CA GLY A 201 -38.64 4.02 -8.70
C GLY A 201 -39.67 5.09 -9.03
N ASP A 202 -39.96 5.93 -8.03
CA ASP A 202 -40.88 7.06 -8.18
C ASP A 202 -40.08 8.35 -8.39
N VAL A 203 -40.58 9.24 -9.26
CA VAL A 203 -40.00 10.58 -9.41
C VAL A 203 -40.57 11.48 -8.32
N VAL A 204 -39.70 12.07 -7.51
CA VAL A 204 -40.05 12.95 -6.39
C VAL A 204 -39.25 14.25 -6.49
N SER A 205 -39.92 15.38 -6.35
CA SER A 205 -39.27 16.69 -6.23
C SER A 205 -38.62 16.82 -4.85
N VAL A 206 -37.30 16.87 -4.81
CA VAL A 206 -36.53 17.05 -3.57
C VAL A 206 -36.00 18.48 -3.52
N ARG A 207 -36.21 19.14 -2.38
CA ARG A 207 -35.64 20.47 -2.12
C ARG A 207 -34.15 20.33 -1.84
N VAL A 208 -33.32 20.81 -2.75
CA VAL A 208 -31.86 20.77 -2.66
C VAL A 208 -31.34 22.12 -2.20
N ARG A 209 -30.39 22.09 -1.28
CA ARG A 209 -29.64 23.27 -0.83
C ARG A 209 -28.39 23.40 -1.68
N ARG A 210 -28.26 24.51 -2.40
CA ARG A 210 -27.04 24.89 -3.13
C ARG A 210 -26.35 26.03 -2.36
N LYS A 211 -25.02 25.94 -2.25
CA LYS A 211 -24.18 27.04 -1.77
C LYS A 211 -23.61 27.74 -3.00
N GLU A 212 -23.84 29.03 -3.12
CA GLU A 212 -23.16 29.87 -4.12
C GLU A 212 -22.41 30.97 -3.38
N THR A 213 -21.14 31.16 -3.75
CA THR A 213 -20.33 32.27 -3.28
C THR A 213 -20.40 33.35 -4.33
N LYS A 214 -21.07 34.48 -4.03
CA LYS A 214 -21.03 35.69 -4.87
C LYS A 214 -20.37 36.79 -4.04
N GLU A 215 -19.33 37.41 -4.59
CA GLU A 215 -18.62 38.54 -3.97
C GLU A 215 -18.15 38.28 -2.52
N GLY A 216 -17.63 37.08 -2.23
CA GLY A 216 -17.11 36.74 -0.90
C GLY A 216 -18.17 36.40 0.15
N GLU A 217 -19.46 36.59 -0.13
CA GLU A 217 -20.56 36.16 0.72
C GLU A 217 -21.13 34.80 0.28
N ILE A 218 -21.22 33.85 1.21
CA ILE A 218 -21.85 32.55 0.97
C ILE A 218 -23.37 32.71 1.11
N LYS A 219 -24.09 32.67 -0.02
CA LYS A 219 -25.57 32.68 -0.03
C LYS A 219 -26.10 31.27 -0.24
N MET A 220 -27.13 30.93 0.54
CA MET A 220 -27.79 29.63 0.53
C MET A 220 -29.04 29.72 -0.34
N TYR A 221 -29.08 28.95 -1.42
CA TYR A 221 -30.25 28.86 -2.29
C TYR A 221 -30.93 27.51 -2.14
N TYR A 222 -32.26 27.52 -2.18
CA TYR A 222 -33.05 26.30 -2.23
C TYR A 222 -33.68 26.16 -3.61
N SER A 223 -33.42 25.05 -4.28
CA SER A 223 -34.01 24.70 -5.57
C SER A 223 -34.69 23.34 -5.47
N ASN A 224 -35.83 23.17 -6.12
CA ASN A 224 -36.40 21.84 -6.29
C ASN A 224 -35.67 21.13 -7.43
N ALA A 225 -35.29 19.88 -7.21
CA ALA A 225 -34.73 19.02 -8.24
C ALA A 225 -35.46 17.67 -8.22
N GLU A 226 -35.66 17.08 -9.38
CA GLU A 226 -36.32 15.79 -9.51
C GLU A 226 -35.33 14.66 -9.22
N TYR A 227 -35.72 13.78 -8.31
CA TYR A 227 -34.97 12.59 -7.94
C TYR A 227 -35.82 11.36 -8.23
N THR A 228 -35.19 10.29 -8.72
CA THR A 228 -35.83 8.98 -8.80
C THR A 228 -35.52 8.21 -7.53
N LEU A 229 -36.55 7.93 -6.73
CA LEU A 229 -36.41 7.26 -5.45
C LEU A 229 -36.81 5.78 -5.57
N LEU A 230 -35.82 4.90 -5.40
CA LEU A 230 -36.02 3.46 -5.34
C LEU A 230 -36.66 3.07 -4.00
N PRO A 231 -37.53 2.04 -3.98
CA PRO A 231 -38.16 1.56 -2.75
C PRO A 231 -37.17 1.26 -1.62
N ALA A 232 -37.59 1.51 -0.37
CA ALA A 232 -36.73 1.40 0.81
C ALA A 232 -36.29 -0.04 1.13
N TYR A 233 -36.96 -1.05 0.56
CA TYR A 233 -36.57 -2.45 0.73
C TYR A 233 -35.33 -2.83 -0.08
N PHE A 234 -34.93 -2.02 -1.08
CA PHE A 234 -33.72 -2.28 -1.85
C PHE A 234 -32.47 -1.99 -1.03
N THR A 235 -31.51 -2.92 -1.06
CA THR A 235 -30.12 -2.67 -0.66
C THR A 235 -29.21 -2.57 -1.88
N TRP A 236 -28.03 -1.98 -1.72
CA TRP A 236 -27.03 -1.96 -2.80
C TRP A 236 -26.63 -3.36 -3.25
N ASP A 237 -26.58 -4.32 -2.33
CA ASP A 237 -26.28 -5.73 -2.66
C ASP A 237 -27.43 -6.38 -3.45
N GLN A 238 -28.69 -6.12 -3.10
CA GLN A 238 -29.84 -6.61 -3.88
C GLN A 238 -29.87 -6.00 -5.28
N LEU A 239 -29.54 -4.71 -5.43
CA LEU A 239 -29.41 -4.07 -6.73
C LEU A 239 -28.28 -4.69 -7.56
N TYR A 240 -27.17 -5.02 -6.91
CA TYR A 240 -26.07 -5.74 -7.55
C TYR A 240 -26.51 -7.13 -8.04
N THR A 241 -27.21 -7.90 -7.20
CA THR A 241 -27.76 -9.22 -7.60
C THR A 241 -28.73 -9.10 -8.78
N LYS A 242 -29.60 -8.08 -8.78
CA LYS A 242 -30.51 -7.83 -9.91
C LYS A 242 -29.76 -7.54 -11.22
N MET A 243 -28.67 -6.79 -11.14
CA MET A 243 -27.79 -6.51 -12.28
C MET A 243 -27.09 -7.78 -12.77
N HIS A 244 -26.54 -8.56 -11.85
CA HIS A 244 -25.86 -9.81 -12.16
C HIS A 244 -26.79 -10.82 -12.86
N ASN A 245 -27.98 -11.06 -12.29
CA ASN A 245 -28.98 -11.94 -12.90
C ASN A 245 -29.38 -11.47 -14.31
N TYR A 246 -29.53 -10.15 -14.51
CA TYR A 246 -29.83 -9.60 -15.84
C TYR A 246 -28.73 -9.85 -16.87
N VAL A 247 -27.46 -9.81 -16.45
CA VAL A 247 -26.31 -10.13 -17.30
C VAL A 247 -26.28 -11.61 -17.65
N GLU A 248 -26.51 -12.49 -16.66
CA GLU A 248 -26.55 -13.93 -16.85
C GLU A 248 -27.73 -14.37 -17.75
N GLU A 249 -28.94 -13.86 -17.51
CA GLU A 249 -30.15 -14.22 -18.27
C GLU A 249 -30.06 -13.82 -19.74
N ILE A 250 -29.44 -12.69 -20.06
CA ILE A 250 -29.32 -12.17 -21.44
C ILE A 250 -27.99 -12.61 -22.07
N ALA A 251 -27.15 -13.35 -21.34
CA ALA A 251 -25.80 -13.74 -21.75
C ALA A 251 -24.97 -12.57 -22.28
N LEU A 252 -25.10 -11.40 -21.65
CA LEU A 252 -24.40 -10.19 -22.05
C LEU A 252 -22.90 -10.35 -21.78
N ARG A 253 -22.06 -10.19 -22.81
CA ARG A 253 -20.60 -10.16 -22.65
C ARG A 253 -20.14 -8.79 -22.14
N VAL A 254 -20.56 -8.43 -20.93
CA VAL A 254 -20.11 -7.23 -20.23
C VAL A 254 -19.23 -7.61 -19.04
N ARG A 255 -18.20 -6.81 -18.79
CA ARG A 255 -17.34 -7.03 -17.63
C ARG A 255 -17.96 -6.36 -16.41
N GLU A 256 -18.45 -7.18 -15.48
CA GLU A 256 -19.12 -6.69 -14.29
C GLU A 256 -18.14 -6.04 -13.29
N PRO A 257 -18.52 -4.90 -12.67
CA PRO A 257 -17.78 -4.33 -11.55
C PRO A 257 -17.92 -5.22 -10.30
N ARG A 258 -17.01 -5.10 -9.33
CA ARG A 258 -17.25 -5.66 -7.98
C ARG A 258 -18.37 -4.88 -7.28
N SER A 259 -19.12 -5.51 -6.36
CA SER A 259 -20.22 -4.88 -5.60
C SER A 259 -19.83 -3.53 -4.95
N SER A 260 -18.66 -3.45 -4.32
CA SER A 260 -18.18 -2.20 -3.71
C SER A 260 -17.96 -1.08 -4.75
N THR A 261 -17.41 -1.44 -5.91
CA THR A 261 -17.16 -0.52 -7.02
C THR A 261 -18.45 -0.11 -7.74
N PHE A 262 -19.40 -1.05 -7.89
CA PHE A 262 -20.75 -0.81 -8.43
C PHE A 262 -21.45 0.33 -7.66
N ARG A 263 -21.50 0.22 -6.33
CA ARG A 263 -22.07 1.25 -5.47
C ARG A 263 -21.36 2.60 -5.65
N GLN A 264 -20.03 2.61 -5.65
CA GLN A 264 -19.25 3.84 -5.79
C GLN A 264 -19.51 4.54 -7.12
N TYR A 265 -19.49 3.80 -8.23
CA TYR A 265 -19.74 4.37 -9.56
C TYR A 265 -21.15 4.91 -9.70
N LEU A 266 -22.17 4.14 -9.32
CA LEU A 266 -23.56 4.59 -9.47
C LEU A 266 -23.89 5.76 -8.55
N THR A 267 -23.36 5.79 -7.32
CA THR A 267 -23.53 6.94 -6.43
C THR A 267 -22.94 8.23 -7.02
N LYS A 268 -21.80 8.10 -7.73
CA LYS A 268 -21.11 9.24 -8.34
C LYS A 268 -21.75 9.67 -9.67
N LEU A 269 -22.11 8.71 -10.53
CA LEU A 269 -22.58 8.95 -11.90
C LEU A 269 -24.10 9.15 -11.98
N CYS A 270 -24.86 8.64 -11.01
CA CYS A 270 -26.32 8.74 -10.93
C CYS A 270 -26.76 9.40 -9.62
N SER A 271 -26.25 10.60 -9.33
CA SER A 271 -26.47 11.30 -8.06
C SER A 271 -27.94 11.67 -7.77
N THR A 272 -28.79 11.68 -8.81
CA THR A 272 -30.23 11.94 -8.76
C THR A 272 -31.08 10.68 -8.50
N ILE A 273 -30.48 9.48 -8.56
CA ILE A 273 -31.17 8.22 -8.23
C ILE A 273 -30.76 7.79 -6.83
N ARG A 274 -31.72 7.57 -5.93
CA ARG A 274 -31.44 7.22 -4.53
C ARG A 274 -32.38 6.16 -4.01
N ILE A 275 -31.90 5.35 -3.06
CA ILE A 275 -32.75 4.43 -2.30
C ILE A 275 -33.45 5.22 -1.19
N ARG A 276 -34.77 5.06 -1.05
CA ARG A 276 -35.55 5.68 0.03
C ARG A 276 -34.99 5.25 1.38
N SER A 277 -34.99 6.17 2.33
CA SER A 277 -34.70 5.82 3.71
C SER A 277 -35.87 4.99 4.25
N PRO A 278 -35.62 3.91 5.02
CA PRO A 278 -36.70 3.19 5.72
C PRO A 278 -37.52 4.10 6.64
N ARG A 279 -36.94 5.23 7.07
CA ARG A 279 -37.57 6.23 7.94
C ARG A 279 -38.45 7.24 7.21
N SER A 280 -38.47 7.24 5.88
CA SER A 280 -39.31 8.17 5.08
C SER A 280 -40.63 7.54 4.61
N ASN A 281 -41.03 6.40 5.19
CA ASN A 281 -42.34 5.79 4.98
C ASN A 281 -43.36 6.31 6.02
N MET A 282 -43.51 7.63 6.11
CA MET A 282 -44.66 8.26 6.78
C MET A 282 -45.39 9.14 5.77
#